data_AF-A0A8H6ZFB7-F1
#
_entry.id   AF-A0A8H6ZFB7-F1
#
_cell.length_a   1.000
_cell.length_b   1.000
_cell.length_c   1.000
_cell.angle_alpha   90.00
_cell.angle_beta   90.00
_cell.angle_gamma   90.00
#
_symmetry.space_group_name_H-M   'P 1'
#
loop_
_entity.id
_entity.type
_entity.pdbx_description
1 polymer ?
#
loop_
_entity_poly.entity_id
_entity_poly.type
_entity_poly.pdbx_seq_one_letter_code
_entity_poly.pdbx_strand_id
1 'polypeptide(L)'
;MLSGTLSESSYQLLTCDEQFWAQSYDFLLSCGYQLRPRYHPEWVPSWGLKRHPIGGECDDFLKSYNTNALDALCIKDNQKVVLKRVNEKELKIFRHLDTLRSDAKNHTIPLLDVIPFPGTEWTFVVMPYCRRFNSPPFHCRDEFVDAMTQYIEPPRRA
;
A
#
# COMPACT_ATOMS: atom_id res chain seq x y z
N MET A 1 38.84 -6.76 10.96
CA MET A 1 37.81 -7.48 10.17
C MET A 1 36.89 -8.22 11.13
N LEU A 2 35.71 -7.66 11.42
CA LEU A 2 34.59 -8.36 12.03
C LEU A 2 33.31 -7.72 11.48
N SER A 3 32.91 -8.12 10.28
CA SER A 3 31.59 -7.77 9.74
C SER A 3 30.57 -8.69 10.40
N GLY A 4 29.69 -8.11 11.23
CA GLY A 4 28.64 -8.83 11.92
C GLY A 4 27.71 -9.55 10.95
N THR A 5 27.56 -10.84 11.15
CA THR A 5 26.50 -11.68 10.58
C THR A 5 25.16 -11.24 11.15
N LEU A 6 24.46 -10.32 10.47
CA LEU A 6 23.01 -10.19 10.66
C LEU A 6 22.38 -11.52 10.24
N SER A 7 21.73 -12.20 11.17
CA SER A 7 21.37 -13.61 11.04
C SER A 7 20.44 -13.89 9.86
N GLU A 8 20.75 -14.99 9.17
CA GLU A 8 20.14 -15.53 7.96
C GLU A 8 18.63 -15.84 8.08
N SER A 9 18.03 -15.80 9.29
CA SER A 9 16.60 -16.07 9.51
C SER A 9 15.68 -14.85 9.38
N SER A 10 16.23 -13.63 9.39
CA SER A 10 15.46 -12.39 9.52
C SER A 10 14.64 -11.99 8.27
N TYR A 11 14.88 -12.64 7.13
CA TYR A 11 14.17 -12.37 5.87
C TYR A 11 12.96 -13.28 5.64
N GLN A 12 12.95 -14.46 6.25
CA GLN A 12 11.84 -15.41 6.22
C GLN A 12 10.79 -15.11 7.29
N LEU A 13 11.21 -14.51 8.41
CA LEU A 13 10.31 -14.11 9.48
C LEU A 13 9.57 -12.83 9.11
N LEU A 14 8.25 -12.88 9.24
CA LEU A 14 7.39 -11.70 9.16
C LEU A 14 7.65 -10.80 10.37
N THR A 15 7.83 -9.49 10.13
CA THR A 15 7.82 -8.50 11.21
C THR A 15 6.44 -8.45 11.90
N CYS A 16 6.34 -7.83 13.08
CA CYS A 16 5.04 -7.67 13.76
C CYS A 16 3.97 -7.02 12.86
N ASP A 17 4.36 -6.04 12.03
CA ASP A 17 3.45 -5.41 11.09
C ASP A 17 3.07 -6.34 9.93
N GLU A 18 4.03 -7.13 9.43
CA GLU A 18 3.77 -8.11 8.37
C GLU A 18 2.86 -9.26 8.86
N GLN A 19 2.95 -9.64 10.15
CA GLN A 19 2.08 -10.64 10.76
C GLN A 19 0.61 -10.21 10.74
N PHE A 20 0.33 -8.93 10.99
CA PHE A 20 -1.04 -8.41 10.89
C PHE A 20 -1.61 -8.59 9.47
N TRP A 21 -0.83 -8.30 8.44
CA TRP A 21 -1.24 -8.48 7.05
C TRP A 21 -1.47 -9.96 6.70
N ALA A 22 -0.60 -10.85 7.16
CA ALA A 22 -0.78 -12.29 6.99
C ALA A 22 -2.03 -12.82 7.71
N GLN A 23 -2.30 -12.36 8.94
CA GLN A 23 -3.53 -12.70 9.68
C GLN A 23 -4.79 -12.18 9.00
N SER A 24 -4.69 -11.07 8.26
CA SER A 24 -5.81 -10.47 7.54
C SER A 24 -6.01 -11.07 6.14
N TYR A 25 -5.14 -11.98 5.70
CA TYR A 25 -5.09 -12.47 4.32
C TYR A 25 -6.42 -13.08 3.87
N ASP A 26 -6.92 -14.09 4.59
CA ASP A 26 -8.14 -14.80 4.20
C ASP A 26 -9.38 -13.90 4.21
N PHE A 27 -9.44 -12.97 5.17
CA PHE A 27 -10.50 -11.98 5.23
C PHE A 27 -10.48 -11.06 3.99
N LEU A 28 -9.33 -10.47 3.67
CA LEU A 28 -9.19 -9.58 2.53
C LEU A 28 -9.41 -10.32 1.20
N LEU A 29 -8.97 -11.58 1.11
CA LEU A 29 -9.24 -12.44 -0.02
C LEU A 29 -10.74 -12.68 -0.20
N SER A 30 -11.47 -12.92 0.89
CA SER A 30 -12.94 -13.06 0.86
C SER A 30 -13.66 -11.78 0.42
N CYS A 31 -13.05 -10.61 0.66
CA CYS A 31 -13.53 -9.32 0.16
C CYS A 31 -13.13 -9.02 -1.30
N GLY A 32 -12.40 -9.93 -1.97
CA GLY A 32 -11.99 -9.75 -3.36
C GLY A 32 -10.61 -9.12 -3.57
N TYR A 33 -9.79 -9.04 -2.51
CA TYR A 33 -8.45 -8.43 -2.55
C TYR A 33 -7.37 -9.43 -2.19
N GLN A 34 -6.55 -9.79 -3.17
CA GLN A 34 -5.45 -10.73 -2.99
C GLN A 34 -4.17 -10.00 -2.62
N LEU A 35 -3.60 -10.30 -1.45
CA LEU A 35 -2.29 -9.78 -1.05
C LEU A 35 -1.15 -10.47 -1.80
N ARG A 36 0.05 -9.89 -1.74
CA ARG A 36 1.27 -10.52 -2.27
C ARG A 36 1.49 -11.92 -1.65
N PRO A 37 2.09 -12.86 -2.39
CA PRO A 37 2.34 -14.22 -1.91
C PRO A 37 2.99 -14.30 -0.52
N ARG A 38 3.88 -13.36 -0.18
CA ARG A 38 4.55 -13.24 1.14
C ARG A 38 3.60 -13.33 2.35
N TYR A 39 2.37 -12.87 2.19
CA TYR A 39 1.37 -12.81 3.26
C TYR A 39 0.39 -13.99 3.23
N HIS A 40 0.51 -14.89 2.27
CA HIS A 40 -0.29 -16.10 2.22
C HIS A 40 0.04 -16.99 3.44
N PRO A 41 -0.95 -17.57 4.15
CA PRO A 41 -0.70 -18.41 5.33
C PRO A 41 0.23 -19.60 5.05
N GLU A 42 0.13 -20.17 3.85
CA GLU A 42 0.98 -21.28 3.38
C GLU A 42 2.20 -20.81 2.56
N TRP A 43 2.61 -19.54 2.68
CA TRP A 43 3.71 -19.01 1.87
C TRP A 43 5.02 -19.74 2.13
N VAL A 44 5.67 -20.12 1.04
CA VAL A 44 7.05 -20.59 1.01
C VAL A 44 7.87 -19.60 0.17
N PRO A 45 9.05 -19.16 0.63
CA PRO A 45 9.87 -18.20 -0.10
C PRO A 45 10.15 -18.63 -1.54
N SER A 46 9.81 -17.79 -2.51
CA SER A 46 9.94 -18.10 -3.94
C SER A 46 11.39 -18.35 -4.40
N TRP A 47 12.37 -17.81 -3.67
CA TRP A 47 13.80 -18.01 -3.94
C TRP A 47 14.38 -19.32 -3.35
N GLY A 48 13.58 -20.11 -2.63
CA GLY A 48 14.03 -21.36 -2.00
C GLY A 48 15.24 -21.16 -1.07
N LEU A 49 16.21 -22.09 -1.12
CA LEU A 49 17.50 -21.99 -0.39
C LEU A 49 18.53 -21.09 -1.09
N LYS A 50 18.20 -20.44 -2.21
CA LYS A 50 19.18 -19.64 -2.95
C LYS A 50 19.50 -18.39 -2.15
N ARG A 51 20.81 -18.25 -1.89
CA ARG A 51 21.45 -17.17 -1.14
C ARG A 51 21.13 -15.84 -1.81
N HIS A 52 20.30 -15.05 -1.17
CA HIS A 52 20.00 -13.65 -1.54
C HIS A 52 19.46 -13.47 -2.95
N PRO A 53 18.13 -13.55 -3.17
CA PRO A 53 17.56 -12.87 -4.33
C PRO A 53 18.01 -11.41 -4.26
N ILE A 54 18.66 -10.94 -5.31
CA ILE A 54 19.01 -9.53 -5.45
C ILE A 54 17.67 -8.79 -5.45
N GLY A 55 17.52 -7.80 -4.56
CA GLY A 55 16.25 -7.10 -4.38
C GLY A 55 15.72 -6.60 -5.72
N GLY A 56 14.61 -7.18 -6.19
CA GLY A 56 14.04 -6.91 -7.51
C GLY A 56 13.66 -8.15 -8.31
N GLU A 57 14.19 -9.34 -7.99
CA GLU A 57 13.85 -10.57 -8.73
C GLU A 57 12.59 -11.29 -8.21
N CYS A 58 12.14 -10.98 -7.00
CA CYS A 58 10.96 -11.60 -6.38
C CYS A 58 10.14 -10.57 -5.61
N ASP A 59 8.87 -10.39 -5.96
CA ASP A 59 7.96 -9.41 -5.33
C ASP A 59 7.69 -9.69 -3.84
N ASP A 60 7.87 -10.94 -3.40
CA ASP A 60 7.76 -11.37 -2.00
C ASP A 60 9.03 -11.08 -1.17
N PHE A 61 10.10 -10.58 -1.79
CA PHE A 61 11.29 -10.09 -1.09
C PHE A 61 11.12 -8.66 -0.55
N LEU A 62 10.27 -7.86 -1.19
CA LEU A 62 10.08 -6.45 -0.85
C LEU A 62 9.35 -6.30 0.49
N LYS A 63 10.08 -5.89 1.54
CA LYS A 63 9.45 -5.46 2.81
C LYS A 63 8.67 -4.18 2.58
N SER A 64 7.44 -4.11 3.09
CA SER A 64 6.72 -2.84 3.12
C SER A 64 7.36 -1.92 4.16
N TYR A 65 7.77 -0.72 3.76
CA TYR A 65 8.24 0.30 4.69
C TYR A 65 7.09 1.01 5.41
N ASN A 66 5.85 0.86 4.93
CA ASN A 66 4.67 1.42 5.55
C ASN A 66 3.90 0.29 6.24
N THR A 67 3.86 0.32 7.57
CA THR A 67 3.21 -0.70 8.37
C THR A 67 1.69 -0.73 8.19
N ASN A 68 1.10 0.42 7.84
CA ASN A 68 -0.34 0.60 7.68
C ASN A 68 -0.81 0.57 6.23
N ALA A 69 0.08 0.37 5.25
CA ALA A 69 -0.33 0.28 3.85
C ALA A 69 0.38 -0.86 3.11
N LEU A 70 -0.37 -1.58 2.30
CA LEU A 70 0.13 -2.71 1.52
C LEU A 70 -0.54 -2.75 0.14
N ASP A 71 0.23 -3.12 -0.88
CA ASP A 71 -0.32 -3.35 -2.21
C ASP A 71 -1.06 -4.69 -2.29
N ALA A 72 -2.12 -4.69 -3.08
CA ALA A 72 -2.95 -5.86 -3.33
C ALA A 72 -3.44 -5.87 -4.79
N LEU A 73 -4.00 -7.00 -5.19
CA LEU A 73 -4.67 -7.18 -6.47
C LEU A 73 -6.17 -7.25 -6.24
N CYS A 74 -6.93 -6.38 -6.90
CA CYS A 74 -8.38 -6.50 -6.99
C CYS A 74 -8.72 -7.67 -7.93
N ILE A 75 -9.37 -8.72 -7.41
CA ILE A 75 -9.63 -9.96 -8.18
C ILE A 75 -10.63 -9.70 -9.31
N LYS A 76 -11.56 -8.78 -9.12
CA LYS A 76 -12.64 -8.50 -10.07
C LYS A 76 -12.12 -8.01 -11.43
N ASP A 77 -11.11 -7.16 -11.43
CA ASP A 77 -10.60 -6.47 -12.63
C ASP A 77 -9.09 -6.65 -12.83
N ASN A 78 -8.43 -7.44 -11.98
CA ASN A 78 -6.99 -7.69 -12.00
C ASN A 78 -6.17 -6.39 -11.89
N GLN A 79 -6.71 -5.37 -11.22
CA GLN A 79 -6.02 -4.09 -11.02
C GLN A 79 -5.22 -4.06 -9.72
N LYS A 80 -4.05 -3.43 -9.80
CA LYS A 80 -3.22 -3.19 -8.61
C LYS A 80 -3.80 -2.03 -7.80
N VAL A 81 -3.99 -2.26 -6.51
CA VAL A 81 -4.54 -1.30 -5.55
C VAL A 81 -3.64 -1.20 -4.31
N VAL A 82 -3.90 -0.21 -3.46
CA VAL A 82 -3.33 -0.08 -2.14
C VAL A 82 -4.43 -0.25 -1.10
N LEU A 83 -4.21 -1.16 -0.16
CA LEU A 83 -4.98 -1.30 1.06
C LEU A 83 -4.28 -0.50 2.15
N LYS A 84 -4.99 0.44 2.79
CA LYS A 84 -4.48 1.17 3.95
C LYS A 84 -5.36 0.93 5.16
N ARG A 85 -4.77 0.49 6.26
CA ARG A 85 -5.41 0.41 7.57
C ARG A 85 -5.52 1.81 8.17
N VAL A 86 -6.74 2.21 8.49
CA VAL A 86 -7.06 3.54 9.04
C VAL A 86 -7.97 3.41 10.26
N ASN A 87 -7.91 4.41 11.14
CA ASN A 87 -8.87 4.57 12.23
C ASN A 87 -10.08 5.41 11.78
N GLU A 88 -11.08 5.55 12.65
CA GLU A 88 -12.30 6.32 12.38
C GLU A 88 -12.04 7.78 12.01
N LYS A 89 -11.05 8.44 12.63
CA LYS A 89 -10.73 9.86 12.35
C LYS A 89 -10.20 10.03 10.94
N GLU A 90 -9.27 9.17 10.54
CA GLU A 90 -8.70 9.20 9.20
C GLU A 90 -9.72 8.77 8.13
N LEU A 91 -10.58 7.79 8.44
CA LEU A 91 -11.69 7.41 7.56
C LEU A 91 -12.65 8.58 7.29
N LYS A 92 -12.98 9.39 8.30
CA LYS A 92 -13.80 10.60 8.14
C LYS A 92 -13.17 11.59 7.16
N ILE A 93 -11.85 11.75 7.20
CA ILE A 93 -11.11 12.62 6.26
C ILE A 93 -11.23 12.05 4.84
N PHE A 94 -10.95 10.76 4.63
CA PHE A 94 -11.09 10.14 3.31
C PHE A 94 -12.49 10.28 2.75
N ARG A 95 -13.53 10.03 3.55
CA ARG A 95 -14.93 10.18 3.14
C ARG A 95 -15.26 11.62 2.77
N HIS A 96 -14.81 12.59 3.55
CA HIS A 96 -15.04 14.01 3.23
C HIS A 96 -14.37 14.41 1.92
N LEU A 97 -13.10 14.04 1.72
CA LEU A 97 -12.39 14.33 0.47
C LEU A 97 -13.05 13.64 -0.73
N ASP A 98 -13.61 12.45 -0.53
CA ASP A 98 -14.37 11.76 -1.56
C ASP A 98 -15.69 12.47 -1.90
N THR A 99 -16.37 13.11 -0.93
CA THR A 99 -17.56 13.93 -1.27
C THR A 99 -17.26 15.12 -2.18
N LEU A 100 -16.00 15.56 -2.23
CA LEU A 100 -15.53 16.67 -3.06
C LEU A 100 -14.98 16.20 -4.41
N ARG A 101 -15.30 14.97 -4.88
CA ARG A 101 -14.77 14.43 -6.16
C ARG A 101 -15.05 15.30 -7.38
N SER A 102 -16.15 16.04 -7.40
CA SER A 102 -16.53 16.91 -8.51
C SER A 102 -15.81 18.27 -8.50
N ASP A 103 -15.12 18.62 -7.42
CA ASP A 103 -14.30 19.83 -7.37
C ASP A 103 -13.00 19.59 -8.14
N ALA A 104 -12.79 20.36 -9.21
CA ALA A 104 -11.58 20.30 -10.03
C ALA A 104 -10.29 20.61 -9.25
N LYS A 105 -10.42 21.22 -8.06
CA LYS A 105 -9.29 21.51 -7.15
C LYS A 105 -8.96 20.36 -6.19
N ASN A 106 -9.78 19.32 -6.17
CA ASN A 106 -9.57 18.19 -5.29
C ASN A 106 -8.71 17.12 -5.97
N HIS A 107 -7.40 17.23 -5.79
CA HIS A 107 -6.41 16.29 -6.35
C HIS A 107 -6.15 15.08 -5.45
N THR A 108 -7.02 14.81 -4.47
CA THR A 108 -6.80 13.69 -3.56
C THR A 108 -7.00 12.37 -4.28
N ILE A 109 -6.29 11.34 -3.80
CA ILE A 109 -6.46 9.98 -4.28
C ILE A 109 -7.91 9.55 -3.99
N PRO A 110 -8.64 8.99 -4.98
CA PRO A 110 -10.02 8.58 -4.79
C PRO A 110 -10.13 7.36 -3.87
N LEU A 111 -11.27 7.25 -3.20
CA LEU A 111 -11.61 6.11 -2.36
C LEU A 111 -12.36 5.08 -3.20
N LEU A 112 -11.75 3.92 -3.46
CA LEU A 112 -12.36 2.87 -4.29
C LEU A 112 -13.33 2.00 -3.50
N ASP A 113 -12.95 1.66 -2.26
CA ASP A 113 -13.73 0.79 -1.40
C ASP A 113 -13.34 1.00 0.09
N VAL A 114 -14.23 0.58 0.99
CA VAL A 114 -14.07 0.67 2.44
C VAL A 114 -14.52 -0.63 3.09
N ILE A 115 -13.58 -1.31 3.74
CA ILE A 115 -13.77 -2.66 4.28
C ILE A 115 -13.55 -2.61 5.80
N PRO A 116 -14.61 -2.62 6.62
CA PRO A 116 -14.49 -2.69 8.07
C PRO A 116 -13.82 -3.99 8.50
N PHE A 117 -12.83 -3.94 9.41
CA PHE A 117 -12.19 -5.15 9.92
C PHE A 117 -12.97 -5.73 11.11
N PRO A 118 -13.47 -6.97 11.03
CA PRO A 118 -14.40 -7.53 12.03
C PRO A 118 -13.86 -7.49 13.45
N GLY A 119 -14.70 -7.06 14.39
CA GLY A 119 -14.37 -7.06 15.83
C GLY A 119 -13.33 -6.02 16.25
N THR A 120 -13.05 -5.02 15.40
CA THR A 120 -12.10 -3.95 15.70
C THR A 120 -12.61 -2.58 15.23
N GLU A 121 -11.95 -1.51 15.70
CA GLU A 121 -12.17 -0.13 15.23
C GLU A 121 -11.41 0.18 13.92
N TRP A 122 -10.69 -0.79 13.37
CA TRP A 122 -9.89 -0.61 12.17
C TRP A 122 -10.72 -0.81 10.91
N THR A 123 -10.42 0.00 9.91
CA THR A 123 -11.01 -0.11 8.57
C THR A 123 -9.91 -0.13 7.54
N PHE A 124 -10.07 -0.94 6.50
CA PHE A 124 -9.23 -0.84 5.32
C PHE A 124 -9.89 0.09 4.31
N VAL A 125 -9.14 1.09 3.85
CA VAL A 125 -9.50 1.88 2.68
C VAL A 125 -8.73 1.37 1.47
N VAL A 126 -9.43 1.21 0.36
CA VAL A 126 -8.86 0.77 -0.91
C VAL A 126 -8.67 1.99 -1.80
N MET A 127 -7.46 2.16 -2.32
CA MET A 127 -7.06 3.31 -3.13
C MET A 127 -6.32 2.85 -4.38
N PRO A 128 -6.30 3.64 -5.46
CA PRO A 128 -5.45 3.36 -6.62
C PRO A 128 -3.98 3.19 -6.24
N TYR A 129 -3.29 2.29 -6.95
CA TYR A 129 -1.85 2.13 -6.84
C TYR A 129 -1.12 3.24 -7.60
N CYS A 130 -0.81 4.34 -6.90
CA CYS A 130 -0.11 5.48 -7.48
C CYS A 130 1.41 5.26 -7.54
N ARG A 131 2.02 5.84 -8.57
CA ARG A 131 3.48 5.93 -8.66
C ARG A 131 4.00 7.06 -7.75
N ARG A 132 5.28 7.00 -7.37
CA ARG A 132 5.97 8.14 -6.76
C ARG A 132 5.89 9.35 -7.69
N PHE A 133 5.56 10.51 -7.13
CA PHE A 133 5.27 11.72 -7.90
C PHE A 133 6.43 12.26 -8.74
N ASN A 134 7.66 11.95 -8.33
CA ASN A 134 8.89 12.35 -9.01
C ASN A 134 9.50 11.20 -9.85
N SER A 135 8.68 10.22 -10.23
CA SER A 135 9.10 9.07 -11.05
C SER A 135 8.18 8.95 -12.28
N PRO A 136 8.69 9.11 -13.52
CA PRO A 136 10.05 9.52 -13.85
C PRO A 136 10.37 10.92 -13.29
N PRO A 137 11.66 11.31 -13.20
CA PRO A 137 12.04 12.67 -12.83
C PRO A 137 11.39 13.69 -13.76
N PHE A 138 11.14 14.90 -13.25
CA PHE A 138 10.63 16.00 -14.07
C PHE A 138 11.61 16.32 -15.20
N HIS A 139 11.11 16.36 -16.43
CA HIS A 139 11.91 16.64 -17.63
C HIS A 139 12.16 18.13 -17.81
N CYS A 140 11.24 18.98 -17.32
CA CYS A 140 11.34 20.42 -17.41
C CYS A 140 10.81 21.12 -16.15
N ARG A 141 11.10 22.43 -16.07
CA ARG A 141 10.62 23.29 -14.98
C ARG A 141 9.09 23.32 -14.91
N ASP A 142 8.41 23.31 -16.06
CA ASP A 142 6.96 23.48 -16.10
C ASP A 142 6.24 22.26 -15.51
N GLU A 143 6.72 21.03 -15.75
CA GLU A 143 6.20 19.82 -15.09
C GLU A 143 6.33 19.90 -13.56
N PHE A 144 7.46 20.40 -13.05
CA PHE A 144 7.65 20.60 -11.62
C PHE A 144 6.70 21.67 -11.06
N VAL A 145 6.57 22.80 -11.75
CA VAL A 145 5.69 23.90 -11.34
C VAL A 145 4.23 23.45 -11.34
N ASP A 146 3.79 22.68 -12.34
CA ASP A 146 2.44 22.12 -12.41
C ASP A 146 2.17 21.15 -11.25
N ALA A 147 3.07 20.20 -11.01
CA ALA A 147 2.96 19.29 -9.88
C ALA A 147 2.88 20.03 -8.53
N MET A 148 3.74 21.01 -8.31
CA MET A 148 3.73 21.82 -7.08
C MET A 148 2.46 22.66 -6.95
N THR A 149 1.93 23.17 -8.07
CA THR A 149 0.68 23.93 -8.08
C THR A 149 -0.48 23.06 -7.64
N GLN A 150 -0.58 21.83 -8.15
CA GLN A 150 -1.61 20.86 -7.73
C GLN A 150 -1.45 20.48 -6.25
N TYR A 151 -0.22 20.32 -5.75
CA TYR A 151 0.02 19.97 -4.34
C TYR A 151 -0.39 21.04 -3.34
N ILE A 152 -0.24 22.32 -3.71
CA ILE A 152 -0.58 23.44 -2.83
C ILE A 152 -1.95 24.04 -3.14
N GLU A 153 -2.68 23.51 -4.12
CA GLU A 153 -3.97 24.08 -4.51
C GLU A 153 -4.96 23.96 -3.35
N PRO A 154 -5.55 25.07 -2.88
CA PRO A 154 -6.50 25.01 -1.79
C PRO A 154 -7.83 24.40 -2.29
N PRO A 155 -8.42 23.44 -1.56
CA PRO A 155 -9.77 22.96 -1.86
C PRO A 155 -10.77 24.12 -1.74
N ARG A 156 -11.86 24.11 -2.52
CA ARG A 156 -12.92 25.11 -2.33
C ARG A 156 -13.46 25.00 -0.90
N ARG A 157 -13.71 26.16 -0.28
CA ARG A 157 -14.45 26.19 0.99
C ARG A 157 -15.83 25.60 0.74
N ALA A 158 -16.16 24.55 1.47
CA ALA A 158 -17.50 23.97 1.54
C ALA A 158 -18.49 24.97 2.13
#